data_AF-A0A1M5WCB6-F1
#
_entry.id   AF-A0A1M5WCB6-F1
#
_cell.length_a   1.000
_cell.length_b   1.000
_cell.length_c   1.000
_cell.angle_alpha   90.00
_cell.angle_beta   90.00
_cell.angle_gamma   90.00
#
_symmetry.space_group_name_H-M   'P 1'
#
loop_
_entity.id
_entity.type
_entity.pdbx_description
1 polymer ?
#
loop_
_entity_poly.entity_id
_entity_poly.type
_entity_poly.pdbx_seq_one_letter_code
_entity_poly.pdbx_strand_id
1 'polypeptide(L)'
;MKGDFTRRTFRSGNHYRGVLMQQGRVQLDADWNEQLDIQLHHDETTARDAIGAHGGPKGAAGFAITDPNGGEPRDCLPTDLLLSPGRYYVDGILCENDELVGLANQPDPPELELPGDDGRYVAYLDVWREHLTALERPELREVALGGPDTGTRSRTVWQVRLERLANPEATPDKVAPPWKPRDSGSCGRLRARAQPPEAGPTPGVVPPHAGYRRVENQLYRVEIHEGSDGSPSFVWSRDNGTVAARLIHVSDSWITVHSPGRDEALGFSRGQWVEVNDQARTRRGLHGVLAQLGEVSGTKLQVQWAGFPAGLLGSDAVVRRWDSPGAVPITGDWIELEDGVQVQFEPGAFHRTGDYWLIPARTAAVSLTDLDSDLPGDVEWPREEGGAPIFQGPDGIEHHTAAIALLDRVGGLWTRVSDYRALFVPLAEARPDPKPVRAPALHVQYVRLRARVDQELGNDTNVAADDFFNSGIVVGLDGVPAPLPSGRQSVLTVTLDLPYPFSPAERDTWKLQPGQVLGTQPLDLAGVLKIDGSELVWRPDRFLGDSLATRLFKKELPDRLRCRLTLNGRALTADNHPDRLLNGLALTRPRPDGTTEVILPTVDDVRGADFTFWFWIIRPHLEGSFDASIFDKNVFN
;
A
#
# COMPACT_ATOMS: atom_id res chain seq x y z
N MET A 1 13.95 14.11 19.38
CA MET A 1 13.86 13.31 20.61
C MET A 1 14.93 13.78 21.60
N LYS A 2 14.54 14.40 22.74
CA LYS A 2 15.43 15.08 23.70
C LYS A 2 15.24 14.57 25.14
N GLY A 3 15.26 13.24 25.31
CA GLY A 3 15.13 12.56 26.62
C GLY A 3 16.48 12.07 27.15
N ASP A 4 16.55 11.85 28.47
CA ASP A 4 17.75 11.36 29.15
C ASP A 4 17.87 9.85 28.91
N PHE A 5 18.58 9.51 27.83
CA PHE A 5 18.73 8.15 27.35
C PHE A 5 20.18 7.72 27.41
N THR A 6 20.40 6.44 27.69
CA THR A 6 21.76 5.90 27.73
C THR A 6 22.36 5.81 26.32
N ARG A 7 21.55 5.41 25.31
CA ARG A 7 21.90 5.31 23.87
C ARG A 7 20.68 4.87 23.05
N ARG A 8 20.79 4.95 21.72
CA ARG A 8 19.89 4.27 20.77
C ARG A 8 20.64 3.17 20.00
N THR A 9 20.19 1.93 20.15
CA THR A 9 20.88 0.74 19.63
C THR A 9 20.20 0.12 18.40
N PHE A 10 18.94 0.44 18.14
CA PHE A 10 18.20 -0.14 17.01
C PHE A 10 18.91 0.16 15.67
N ARG A 11 19.12 -0.90 14.89
CA ARG A 11 19.61 -0.85 13.51
C ARG A 11 18.80 -1.86 12.69
N SER A 12 18.05 -1.39 11.70
CA SER A 12 17.16 -2.24 10.89
C SER A 12 17.92 -3.39 10.19
N GLY A 13 19.16 -3.16 9.74
CA GLY A 13 20.00 -4.17 9.07
C GLY A 13 20.41 -5.37 9.94
N ASN A 14 20.23 -5.30 11.27
CA ASN A 14 20.48 -6.44 12.16
C ASN A 14 19.34 -7.47 12.14
N HIS A 15 18.15 -7.09 11.65
CA HIS A 15 16.96 -7.93 11.54
C HIS A 15 16.53 -8.56 12.89
N TYR A 16 16.70 -7.85 14.00
CA TYR A 16 16.23 -8.30 15.30
C TYR A 16 14.71 -8.33 15.39
N ARG A 17 14.16 -9.33 16.10
CA ARG A 17 12.71 -9.50 16.32
C ARG A 17 12.24 -9.03 17.69
N GLY A 18 13.16 -8.78 18.61
CA GLY A 18 12.88 -8.24 19.93
C GLY A 18 14.10 -8.35 20.85
N VAL A 19 13.94 -7.81 22.07
CA VAL A 19 14.94 -7.78 23.13
C VAL A 19 14.51 -8.76 24.23
N LEU A 20 15.44 -9.63 24.66
CA LEU A 20 15.16 -10.66 25.67
C LEU A 20 15.83 -10.31 26.99
N MET A 21 15.03 -10.11 28.04
CA MET A 21 15.54 -9.93 29.40
C MET A 21 16.21 -11.21 29.90
N GLN A 22 17.37 -11.06 30.55
CA GLN A 22 18.09 -12.16 31.18
C GLN A 22 18.00 -12.08 32.71
N GLN A 23 17.85 -13.23 33.35
CA GLN A 23 17.80 -13.31 34.81
C GLN A 23 19.10 -12.76 35.44
N GLY A 24 18.95 -11.83 36.38
CA GLY A 24 20.06 -11.29 37.18
C GLY A 24 20.98 -10.31 36.44
N ARG A 25 20.60 -9.84 35.23
CA ARG A 25 21.34 -8.79 34.50
C ARG A 25 20.77 -7.40 34.78
N VAL A 26 21.62 -6.38 34.67
CA VAL A 26 21.23 -4.97 34.76
C VAL A 26 20.40 -4.60 33.54
N GLN A 27 19.33 -3.83 33.73
CA GLN A 27 18.50 -3.30 32.65
C GLN A 27 18.87 -1.85 32.37
N LEU A 28 18.87 -1.48 31.09
CA LEU A 28 19.01 -0.09 30.66
C LEU A 28 17.74 0.35 29.92
N ASP A 29 17.48 1.66 29.94
CA ASP A 29 16.42 2.29 29.14
C ASP A 29 16.57 1.97 27.64
N ALA A 30 17.81 1.84 27.17
CA ALA A 30 18.13 1.52 25.79
C ALA A 30 17.50 0.19 25.32
N ASP A 31 17.42 -0.82 26.20
CA ASP A 31 16.85 -2.14 25.87
C ASP A 31 15.34 -2.04 25.62
N TRP A 32 14.64 -1.23 26.45
CA TRP A 32 13.21 -0.97 26.29
C TRP A 32 12.95 -0.12 25.03
N ASN A 33 13.73 0.94 24.84
CA ASN A 33 13.60 1.81 23.68
C ASN A 33 13.88 1.05 22.36
N GLU A 34 14.88 0.17 22.33
CA GLU A 34 15.15 -0.69 21.17
C GLU A 34 14.02 -1.67 20.88
N GLN A 35 13.41 -2.28 21.91
CA GLN A 35 12.25 -3.13 21.72
C GLN A 35 11.07 -2.38 21.07
N LEU A 36 10.84 -1.11 21.47
CA LEU A 36 9.82 -0.26 20.84
C LEU A 36 10.16 0.02 19.37
N ASP A 37 11.40 0.43 19.09
CA ASP A 37 11.85 0.74 17.73
C ASP A 37 11.76 -0.50 16.79
N ILE A 38 12.10 -1.70 17.29
CA ILE A 38 11.92 -2.97 16.54
C ILE A 38 10.46 -3.21 16.20
N GLN A 39 9.57 -3.02 17.18
CA GLN A 39 8.14 -3.25 16.99
C GLN A 39 7.54 -2.25 15.98
N LEU A 40 7.88 -0.98 16.10
CA LEU A 40 7.44 0.07 15.16
C LEU A 40 7.94 -0.23 13.74
N HIS A 41 9.22 -0.59 13.57
CA HIS A 41 9.76 -0.95 12.26
C HIS A 41 8.96 -2.09 11.60
N HIS A 42 8.60 -3.12 12.38
CA HIS A 42 7.82 -4.24 11.86
C HIS A 42 6.37 -3.87 11.56
N ASP A 43 5.72 -3.09 12.42
CA ASP A 43 4.32 -2.68 12.23
C ASP A 43 4.19 -1.75 11.01
N GLU A 44 5.06 -0.76 10.89
CA GLU A 44 5.10 0.18 9.77
C GLU A 44 5.47 -0.54 8.46
N THR A 45 6.46 -1.42 8.46
CA THR A 45 6.83 -2.22 7.27
C THR A 45 5.68 -3.14 6.83
N THR A 46 5.04 -3.83 7.77
CA THR A 46 3.90 -4.72 7.46
C THR A 46 2.73 -3.93 6.89
N ALA A 47 2.43 -2.77 7.48
CA ALA A 47 1.36 -1.88 7.00
C ALA A 47 1.68 -1.35 5.59
N ARG A 48 2.92 -0.93 5.33
CA ARG A 48 3.38 -0.50 4.01
C ARG A 48 3.26 -1.61 2.98
N ASP A 49 3.69 -2.83 3.29
CA ASP A 49 3.63 -3.97 2.36
C ASP A 49 2.19 -4.39 2.05
N ALA A 50 1.28 -4.23 3.00
CA ALA A 50 -0.14 -4.59 2.83
C ALA A 50 -0.96 -3.49 2.12
N ILE A 51 -0.68 -2.21 2.39
CA ILE A 51 -1.48 -1.06 1.93
C ILE A 51 -0.86 -0.41 0.68
N GLY A 52 0.46 -0.48 0.53
CA GLY A 52 1.25 0.29 -0.41
C GLY A 52 1.91 1.51 0.24
N ALA A 53 2.44 2.42 -0.59
CA ALA A 53 3.11 3.64 -0.12
C ALA A 53 2.21 4.55 0.74
N HIS A 54 0.91 4.55 0.46
CA HIS A 54 -0.09 5.22 1.29
C HIS A 54 -1.48 4.67 0.99
N GLY A 55 -2.44 4.85 1.92
CA GLY A 55 -3.83 4.52 1.65
C GLY A 55 -4.75 4.60 2.87
N GLY A 56 -6.05 4.74 2.62
CA GLY A 56 -7.10 4.77 3.64
C GLY A 56 -8.05 3.59 3.51
N PRO A 57 -8.59 3.05 4.61
CA PRO A 57 -9.58 1.99 4.56
C PRO A 57 -10.87 2.51 3.91
N LYS A 58 -11.40 1.85 2.87
CA LYS A 58 -12.52 2.34 2.04
C LYS A 58 -13.76 2.82 2.83
N GLY A 59 -14.07 2.22 3.98
CA GLY A 59 -15.21 2.61 4.83
C GLY A 59 -14.91 3.63 5.93
N ALA A 60 -13.65 4.02 6.11
CA ALA A 60 -13.21 4.90 7.20
C ALA A 60 -12.01 5.78 6.80
N ALA A 61 -11.86 6.08 5.51
CA ALA A 61 -10.74 6.85 4.99
C ALA A 61 -10.89 8.34 5.31
N GLY A 62 -9.90 8.91 5.99
CA GLY A 62 -9.85 10.33 6.33
C GLY A 62 -9.23 11.21 5.25
N PHE A 63 -9.05 12.47 5.59
CA PHE A 63 -8.25 13.46 4.84
C PHE A 63 -8.77 13.77 3.43
N ALA A 64 -10.04 13.52 3.14
CA ALA A 64 -10.65 14.03 1.90
C ALA A 64 -10.70 15.56 1.99
N ILE A 65 -10.24 16.26 0.95
CA ILE A 65 -10.53 17.70 0.82
C ILE A 65 -11.95 17.83 0.27
N THR A 66 -12.81 18.47 1.06
CA THR A 66 -14.25 18.58 0.86
C THR A 66 -14.74 20.02 1.02
N ASP A 67 -15.92 20.31 0.46
CA ASP A 67 -16.67 21.53 0.75
C ASP A 67 -17.39 21.42 2.13
N PRO A 68 -18.08 22.49 2.60
CA PRO A 68 -18.79 22.46 3.88
C PRO A 68 -19.95 21.45 3.97
N ASN A 69 -20.40 20.90 2.83
CA ASN A 69 -21.44 19.88 2.76
C ASN A 69 -20.87 18.45 2.66
N GLY A 70 -19.54 18.29 2.71
CA GLY A 70 -18.85 17.01 2.52
C GLY A 70 -18.72 16.57 1.07
N GLY A 71 -19.05 17.45 0.11
CA GLY A 71 -18.96 17.23 -1.32
C GLY A 71 -17.57 17.57 -1.90
N GLU A 72 -17.46 17.48 -3.22
CA GLU A 72 -16.28 17.92 -3.95
C GLU A 72 -16.18 19.46 -3.96
N PRO A 73 -15.05 20.06 -3.56
CA PRO A 73 -14.85 21.51 -3.63
C PRO A 73 -14.99 22.03 -5.06
N ARG A 74 -15.88 23.01 -5.25
CA ARG A 74 -16.10 23.74 -6.52
C ARG A 74 -16.27 25.21 -6.21
N ASP A 75 -15.32 26.01 -6.68
CA ASP A 75 -15.27 27.46 -6.48
C ASP A 75 -15.44 27.86 -5.00
N CYS A 76 -14.79 27.10 -4.10
CA CYS A 76 -14.88 27.29 -2.66
C CYS A 76 -13.94 28.41 -2.18
N LEU A 77 -14.37 29.16 -1.16
CA LEU A 77 -13.46 30.06 -0.46
C LEU A 77 -12.39 29.24 0.29
N PRO A 78 -11.21 29.82 0.58
CA PRO A 78 -10.17 29.12 1.34
C PRO A 78 -10.65 28.61 2.72
N THR A 79 -11.59 29.32 3.36
CA THR A 79 -12.20 28.96 4.64
C THR A 79 -13.15 27.77 4.56
N ASP A 80 -13.61 27.45 3.34
CA ASP A 80 -14.62 26.41 3.09
C ASP A 80 -13.97 25.07 2.72
N LEU A 81 -12.64 25.02 2.58
CA LEU A 81 -11.91 23.77 2.38
C LEU A 81 -11.75 23.02 3.71
N LEU A 82 -12.37 21.85 3.79
CA LEU A 82 -12.38 21.00 4.98
C LEU A 82 -11.71 19.65 4.73
N LEU A 83 -11.14 19.05 5.77
CA LEU A 83 -10.56 17.71 5.80
C LEU A 83 -11.49 16.73 6.50
N SER A 84 -11.91 15.68 5.80
CA SER A 84 -12.82 14.67 6.36
C SER A 84 -12.17 13.89 7.51
N PRO A 85 -12.96 13.48 8.53
CA PRO A 85 -12.48 12.58 9.57
C PRO A 85 -12.22 11.18 9.03
N GLY A 86 -11.38 10.42 9.73
CA GLY A 86 -11.05 9.04 9.43
C GLY A 86 -9.57 8.73 9.56
N ARG A 87 -9.17 7.58 9.01
CA ARG A 87 -7.81 7.05 9.09
C ARG A 87 -7.13 7.06 7.73
N TYR A 88 -5.82 7.22 7.73
CA TYR A 88 -5.00 7.12 6.54
C TYR A 88 -3.60 6.66 6.92
N TYR A 89 -2.94 5.93 6.05
CA TYR A 89 -1.60 5.42 6.27
C TYR A 89 -0.64 6.06 5.27
N VAL A 90 0.53 6.49 5.73
CA VAL A 90 1.62 6.98 4.88
C VAL A 90 2.88 6.23 5.26
N ASP A 91 3.47 5.52 4.31
CA ASP A 91 4.62 4.62 4.54
C ASP A 91 4.41 3.62 5.70
N GLY A 92 3.16 3.24 5.95
CA GLY A 92 2.77 2.35 7.06
C GLY A 92 2.44 3.04 8.38
N ILE A 93 2.69 4.35 8.50
CA ILE A 93 2.38 5.14 9.69
C ILE A 93 0.89 5.51 9.70
N LEU A 94 0.18 5.13 10.76
CA LEU A 94 -1.22 5.48 10.97
C LEU A 94 -1.40 6.96 11.32
N CYS A 95 -2.23 7.64 10.55
CA CYS A 95 -2.71 9.00 10.77
C CYS A 95 -4.21 8.96 11.06
N GLU A 96 -4.64 9.70 12.08
CA GLU A 96 -6.03 9.74 12.52
C GLU A 96 -6.49 11.21 12.58
N ASN A 97 -7.57 11.51 11.88
CA ASN A 97 -8.28 12.77 12.00
C ASN A 97 -9.66 12.48 12.60
N ASP A 98 -9.90 12.91 13.84
CA ASP A 98 -11.09 12.53 14.60
C ASP A 98 -12.34 13.29 14.16
N GLU A 99 -12.18 14.52 13.66
CA GLU A 99 -13.29 15.41 13.32
C GLU A 99 -13.09 16.13 11.98
N LEU A 100 -14.15 16.76 11.50
CA LEU A 100 -14.09 17.60 10.31
C LEU A 100 -13.36 18.91 10.66
N VAL A 101 -12.18 19.13 10.09
CA VAL A 101 -11.36 20.31 10.40
C VAL A 101 -11.12 21.16 9.16
N GLY A 102 -10.95 22.47 9.33
CA GLY A 102 -10.58 23.35 8.22
C GLY A 102 -9.16 23.10 7.74
N LEU A 103 -8.91 23.17 6.44
CA LEU A 103 -7.58 22.97 5.86
C LEU A 103 -6.54 23.97 6.42
N ALA A 104 -6.96 25.21 6.73
CA ALA A 104 -6.10 26.20 7.37
C ALA A 104 -6.05 26.07 8.92
N ASN A 105 -6.99 25.34 9.52
CA ASN A 105 -7.20 25.24 10.97
C ASN A 105 -7.02 23.80 11.46
N GLN A 106 -5.94 23.16 11.02
CA GLN A 106 -5.60 21.79 11.38
C GLN A 106 -5.14 21.70 12.85
N PRO A 107 -5.32 20.54 13.52
CA PRO A 107 -4.78 20.34 14.86
C PRO A 107 -3.24 20.39 14.85
N ASP A 108 -2.65 20.55 16.04
CA ASP A 108 -1.20 20.49 16.24
C ASP A 108 -0.40 21.45 15.34
N PRO A 109 -0.69 22.76 15.39
CA PRO A 109 -0.65 23.68 14.25
C PRO A 109 0.72 23.84 13.61
N PRO A 110 0.71 24.18 12.33
CA PRO A 110 1.03 25.53 11.91
C PRO A 110 -0.26 26.23 11.46
N GLU A 111 -0.45 27.50 11.81
CA GLU A 111 -1.39 28.39 11.10
C GLU A 111 -0.97 28.38 9.63
N LEU A 112 -1.51 27.45 8.85
CA LEU A 112 -1.10 27.23 7.49
C LEU A 112 -1.69 28.38 6.68
N GLU A 113 -0.85 29.36 6.35
CA GLU A 113 -1.21 30.36 5.35
C GLU A 113 -1.40 29.64 4.02
N LEU A 114 -2.66 29.49 3.62
CA LEU A 114 -2.98 28.93 2.31
C LEU A 114 -2.44 29.87 1.22
N PRO A 115 -1.80 29.33 0.16
CA PRO A 115 -1.23 30.16 -0.90
C PRO A 115 -2.23 31.14 -1.51
N GLY A 116 -1.80 32.40 -1.67
CA GLY A 116 -2.63 33.48 -2.19
C GLY A 116 -2.58 33.68 -3.71
N ASP A 117 -1.66 32.99 -4.40
CA ASP A 117 -1.50 33.09 -5.85
C ASP A 117 -2.42 32.12 -6.60
N ASP A 118 -2.91 32.52 -7.77
CA ASP A 118 -3.63 31.60 -8.65
C ASP A 118 -2.69 30.56 -9.28
N GLY A 119 -3.22 29.37 -9.51
CA GLY A 119 -2.48 28.27 -10.12
C GLY A 119 -2.93 26.89 -9.63
N ARG A 120 -2.14 25.89 -10.01
CA ARG A 120 -2.39 24.48 -9.66
C ARG A 120 -1.49 24.05 -8.50
N TYR A 121 -2.07 23.32 -7.56
CA TYR A 121 -1.45 22.90 -6.31
C TYR A 121 -1.64 21.41 -6.07
N VAL A 122 -0.60 20.75 -5.54
CA VAL A 122 -0.72 19.43 -4.94
C VAL A 122 -0.98 19.60 -3.46
N ALA A 123 -2.09 19.03 -2.99
CA ALA A 123 -2.28 18.82 -1.58
C ALA A 123 -1.65 17.48 -1.19
N TYR A 124 -0.79 17.51 -0.18
CA TYR A 124 -0.10 16.33 0.31
C TYR A 124 -0.16 16.26 1.84
N LEU A 125 -0.30 15.03 2.34
CA LEU A 125 -0.21 14.73 3.76
C LEU A 125 1.27 14.56 4.13
N ASP A 126 1.75 15.35 5.08
CA ASP A 126 3.07 15.30 5.69
C ASP A 126 2.94 14.74 7.12
N VAL A 127 3.65 13.64 7.40
CA VAL A 127 3.46 12.81 8.59
C VAL A 127 4.81 12.58 9.25
N TRP A 128 4.87 12.77 10.57
CA TRP A 128 6.09 12.53 11.33
C TRP A 128 5.83 12.15 12.78
N ARG A 129 6.87 11.66 13.46
CA ARG A 129 6.82 11.33 14.88
C ARG A 129 7.41 12.47 15.71
N GLU A 130 6.59 13.04 16.58
CA GLU A 130 6.97 14.09 17.53
C GLU A 130 7.27 13.48 18.90
N HIS A 131 8.37 13.93 19.52
CA HIS A 131 8.72 13.57 20.89
C HIS A 131 8.13 14.59 21.87
N LEU A 132 7.48 14.10 22.93
CA LEU A 132 6.82 14.92 23.94
C LEU A 132 7.35 14.60 25.33
N THR A 133 7.63 15.63 26.11
CA THR A 133 8.07 15.53 27.51
C THR A 133 7.01 16.10 28.45
N ALA A 134 7.26 15.98 29.75
CA ALA A 134 6.44 16.65 30.76
C ALA A 134 6.46 18.19 30.68
N LEU A 135 7.32 18.81 29.87
CA LEU A 135 7.31 20.25 29.62
C LEU A 135 6.14 20.66 28.72
N GLU A 136 5.89 19.89 27.67
CA GLU A 136 4.76 20.11 26.75
C GLU A 136 3.46 19.48 27.28
N ARG A 137 3.55 18.37 28.03
CA ARG A 137 2.40 17.62 28.56
C ARG A 137 2.56 17.38 30.07
N PRO A 138 2.25 18.37 30.93
CA PRO A 138 2.44 18.27 32.38
C PRO A 138 1.77 17.07 33.04
N GLU A 139 0.70 16.54 32.43
CA GLU A 139 -0.02 15.34 32.88
C GLU A 139 0.80 14.04 32.76
N LEU A 140 1.94 14.04 32.07
CA LEU A 140 2.85 12.89 32.02
C LEU A 140 3.58 12.64 33.35
N ARG A 141 3.57 13.60 34.28
CA ARG A 141 4.22 13.47 35.59
C ARG A 141 3.40 12.58 36.52
N GLU A 142 4.09 11.72 37.26
CA GLU A 142 3.43 10.84 38.24
C GLU A 142 3.07 11.62 39.51
N VAL A 143 1.78 11.97 39.64
CA VAL A 143 1.26 12.78 40.75
C VAL A 143 1.45 12.08 42.09
N ALA A 144 1.29 10.75 42.16
CA ALA A 144 1.41 10.00 43.41
C ALA A 144 2.84 9.97 43.98
N LEU A 145 3.85 10.18 43.13
CA LEU A 145 5.26 10.21 43.53
C LEU A 145 5.82 11.63 43.68
N GLY A 146 4.95 12.65 43.71
CA GLY A 146 5.36 14.05 43.84
C GLY A 146 5.79 14.70 42.53
N GLY A 147 5.33 14.17 41.39
CA GLY A 147 5.53 14.73 40.05
C GLY A 147 6.82 14.38 39.29
N PRO A 148 7.55 13.27 39.55
CA PRO A 148 8.66 12.87 38.68
C PRO A 148 8.16 12.56 37.26
N ASP A 149 8.99 12.88 36.28
CA ASP A 149 8.84 12.37 34.92
C ASP A 149 9.43 10.95 34.88
N THR A 150 8.59 9.98 34.51
CA THR A 150 8.95 8.55 34.46
C THR A 150 9.23 8.07 33.04
N GLY A 151 8.88 8.87 32.03
CA GLY A 151 9.05 8.49 30.65
C GLY A 151 8.30 9.42 29.71
N THR A 152 8.92 9.70 28.57
CA THR A 152 8.40 10.59 27.53
C THR A 152 7.43 9.88 26.58
N ARG A 153 6.81 10.61 25.63
CA ARG A 153 5.92 10.02 24.62
C ARG A 153 6.41 10.33 23.21
N SER A 154 6.04 9.44 22.28
CA SER A 154 6.09 9.69 20.84
C SER A 154 4.66 9.79 20.34
N ARG A 155 4.36 10.78 19.49
CA ARG A 155 3.05 11.00 18.89
C ARG A 155 3.19 11.16 17.39
N THR A 156 2.34 10.51 16.61
CA THR A 156 2.21 10.82 15.18
C THR A 156 1.53 12.18 15.02
N VAL A 157 2.19 13.08 14.30
CA VAL A 157 1.63 14.37 13.88
C VAL A 157 1.48 14.34 12.37
N TRP A 158 0.42 14.97 11.87
CA TRP A 158 0.14 15.08 10.46
C TRP A 158 -0.23 16.52 10.11
N GLN A 159 0.07 16.93 8.87
CA GLN A 159 -0.36 18.19 8.28
C GLN A 159 -0.62 18.00 6.79
N VAL A 160 -1.73 18.53 6.28
CA VAL A 160 -1.96 18.69 4.85
C VAL A 160 -1.37 20.01 4.39
N ARG A 161 -0.40 19.97 3.49
CA ARG A 161 0.27 21.14 2.93
C ARG A 161 -0.06 21.28 1.45
N LEU A 162 0.08 22.50 0.92
CA LEU A 162 -0.17 22.82 -0.48
C LEU A 162 1.13 23.25 -1.17
N GLU A 163 1.56 22.53 -2.20
CA GLU A 163 2.71 22.91 -3.03
C GLU A 163 2.26 23.32 -4.43
N ARG A 164 2.66 24.51 -4.88
CA ARG A 164 2.36 24.99 -6.23
C ARG A 164 3.15 24.19 -7.27
N LEU A 165 2.47 23.71 -8.31
CA LEU A 165 3.14 23.06 -9.43
C LEU A 165 3.81 24.09 -10.34
N ALA A 166 5.00 23.75 -10.85
CA ALA A 166 5.71 24.59 -11.82
C ALA A 166 4.96 24.67 -13.16
N ASN A 167 4.27 23.59 -13.54
CA ASN A 167 3.44 23.54 -14.73
C ASN A 167 1.95 23.62 -14.35
N PRO A 168 1.24 24.74 -14.62
CA PRO A 168 -0.18 24.87 -14.32
C PRO A 168 -1.06 23.92 -15.16
N GLU A 169 -0.54 23.42 -16.29
CA GLU A 169 -1.24 22.48 -17.19
C GLU A 169 -0.90 21.00 -16.88
N ALA A 170 -0.28 20.71 -15.73
CA ALA A 170 0.08 19.35 -15.36
C ALA A 170 -1.17 18.47 -15.22
N THR A 171 -1.29 17.42 -16.03
CA THR A 171 -2.43 16.50 -15.99
C THR A 171 -2.37 15.64 -14.72
N PRO A 172 -3.52 15.15 -14.22
CA PRO A 172 -3.54 14.35 -13.00
C PRO A 172 -2.59 13.16 -13.00
N ASP A 173 -2.45 12.46 -14.13
CA ASP A 173 -1.55 11.31 -14.29
C ASP A 173 -0.06 11.65 -14.19
N LYS A 174 0.33 12.90 -14.49
CA LYS A 174 1.73 13.36 -14.39
C LYS A 174 2.12 13.77 -12.98
N VAL A 175 1.12 13.92 -12.10
CA VAL A 175 1.26 14.37 -10.72
C VAL A 175 0.84 13.26 -9.74
N ALA A 176 0.27 12.17 -10.25
CA ALA A 176 -0.06 10.98 -9.48
C ALA A 176 1.20 10.40 -8.78
N PRO A 177 1.03 9.72 -7.64
CA PRO A 177 2.11 9.02 -6.94
C PRO A 177 2.99 8.18 -7.88
N PRO A 178 4.35 8.20 -7.75
CA PRO A 178 5.12 8.69 -6.61
C PRO A 178 5.62 10.14 -6.77
N TRP A 179 4.72 11.12 -6.60
CA TRP A 179 5.09 12.52 -6.39
C TRP A 179 5.76 12.70 -5.03
N LYS A 180 6.75 13.61 -4.96
CA LYS A 180 7.37 14.06 -3.72
C LYS A 180 7.47 15.58 -3.70
N PRO A 181 7.42 16.22 -2.52
CA PRO A 181 7.65 17.66 -2.40
C PRO A 181 9.04 18.05 -2.90
N ARG A 182 9.21 19.28 -3.40
CA ARG A 182 10.50 19.76 -3.94
C ARG A 182 11.65 19.64 -2.93
N ASP A 183 11.36 19.88 -1.65
CA ASP A 183 12.38 19.94 -0.61
C ASP A 183 12.68 18.57 0.01
N SER A 184 12.20 17.47 -0.60
CA SER A 184 12.41 16.08 -0.15
C SER A 184 13.80 15.49 -0.50
N GLY A 185 14.78 16.33 -0.85
CA GLY A 185 16.15 15.93 -1.18
C GLY A 185 16.89 15.15 -0.07
N SER A 186 18.05 14.58 -0.41
CA SER A 186 18.91 13.86 0.55
C SER A 186 19.25 14.76 1.74
N CYS A 187 18.89 14.32 2.96
CA CYS A 187 19.32 14.99 4.18
C CYS A 187 20.85 14.95 4.30
N GLY A 188 21.40 15.93 5.02
CA GLY A 188 22.80 15.94 5.40
C GLY A 188 23.17 14.66 6.14
N ARG A 189 24.42 14.23 5.99
CA ARG A 189 24.98 13.12 6.76
C ARG A 189 26.10 13.62 7.64
N LEU A 190 26.32 12.94 8.76
CA LEU A 190 27.39 13.21 9.70
C LEU A 190 28.18 11.93 9.93
N ARG A 191 29.45 12.04 10.27
CA ARG A 191 30.22 10.94 10.88
C ARG A 191 30.89 11.43 12.15
N ALA A 192 31.02 10.53 13.13
CA ALA A 192 31.66 10.84 14.40
C ALA A 192 32.83 9.89 14.68
N ARG A 193 33.80 10.36 15.47
CA ARG A 193 34.89 9.54 15.99
C ARG A 193 35.40 10.11 17.30
N ALA A 194 36.12 9.28 18.06
CA ALA A 194 37.03 9.78 19.06
C ALA A 194 38.36 10.21 18.42
N GLN A 195 39.08 11.14 19.06
CA GLN A 195 40.32 11.71 18.55
C GLN A 195 41.34 10.58 18.26
N PRO A 196 41.83 10.47 17.01
CA PRO A 196 42.77 9.41 16.65
C PRO A 196 44.12 9.61 17.37
N PRO A 197 44.86 8.52 17.67
CA PRO A 197 46.20 8.61 18.22
C PRO A 197 47.18 9.24 17.22
N GLU A 198 48.09 10.11 17.70
CA GLU A 198 49.01 10.89 16.85
C GLU A 198 50.15 10.05 16.19
N ALA A 199 50.33 8.78 16.55
CA ALA A 199 51.17 7.81 15.84
C ALA A 199 50.83 6.38 16.28
N GLY A 200 51.17 5.37 15.45
CA GLY A 200 50.78 3.97 15.63
C GLY A 200 51.06 3.42 17.04
N PRO A 201 50.14 2.63 17.62
CA PRO A 201 50.20 2.26 19.03
C PRO A 201 51.41 1.37 19.31
N THR A 202 52.25 1.79 20.25
CA THR A 202 53.09 0.86 21.00
C THR A 202 52.15 0.09 21.94
N PRO A 203 52.14 -1.26 21.95
CA PRO A 203 51.25 -2.02 22.83
C PRO A 203 51.42 -1.59 24.30
N GLY A 204 50.32 -1.22 24.96
CA GLY A 204 50.29 -0.88 26.39
C GLY A 204 50.51 0.60 26.76
N VAL A 205 50.56 1.52 25.78
CA VAL A 205 50.58 2.97 26.07
C VAL A 205 49.41 3.65 25.34
N VAL A 206 48.39 4.05 26.10
CA VAL A 206 47.37 4.96 25.59
C VAL A 206 48.00 6.34 25.43
N PRO A 207 48.04 6.93 24.22
CA PRO A 207 48.54 8.28 24.05
C PRO A 207 47.67 9.25 24.87
N PRO A 208 48.25 10.18 25.63
CA PRO A 208 47.52 11.04 26.58
C PRO A 208 46.46 11.95 25.93
N HIS A 209 46.45 12.05 24.60
CA HIS A 209 45.52 12.87 23.83
C HIS A 209 44.64 12.06 22.85
N ALA A 210 44.67 10.73 22.90
CA ALA A 210 43.83 9.88 22.05
C ALA A 210 42.51 9.51 22.75
N GLY A 211 41.46 9.31 21.96
CA GLY A 211 40.18 8.83 22.43
C GLY A 211 39.30 9.87 23.12
N TYR A 212 38.19 9.38 23.65
CA TYR A 212 37.27 10.11 24.50
C TYR A 212 37.83 10.19 25.94
N ARG A 213 37.91 11.41 26.48
CA ARG A 213 38.71 11.70 27.68
C ARG A 213 37.92 11.96 28.96
N ARG A 214 36.58 11.99 28.91
CA ARG A 214 35.79 12.18 30.14
C ARG A 214 35.68 10.88 30.93
N VAL A 215 35.45 11.07 32.23
CA VAL A 215 35.21 9.98 33.20
C VAL A 215 33.78 9.42 33.14
N GLU A 216 32.85 10.18 32.56
CA GLU A 216 31.44 9.82 32.44
C GLU A 216 31.12 9.34 31.03
N ASN A 217 30.21 8.38 30.92
CA ASN A 217 29.56 8.08 29.65
C ASN A 217 28.56 9.19 29.31
N GLN A 218 28.49 9.57 28.04
CA GLN A 218 27.65 10.68 27.58
C GLN A 218 26.87 10.29 26.32
N LEU A 219 25.76 10.97 26.06
CA LEU A 219 24.99 10.85 24.83
C LEU A 219 24.96 12.20 24.13
N TYR A 220 25.98 12.45 23.31
CA TYR A 220 26.08 13.72 22.60
C TYR A 220 24.96 13.81 21.57
N ARG A 221 24.33 14.98 21.50
CA ARG A 221 23.43 15.38 20.44
C ARG A 221 24.07 16.49 19.65
N VAL A 222 24.15 16.32 18.34
CA VAL A 222 24.49 17.37 17.38
C VAL A 222 23.22 17.69 16.60
N GLU A 223 22.72 18.93 16.65
CA GLU A 223 21.48 19.36 16.01
C GLU A 223 21.73 20.56 15.10
N ILE A 224 21.24 20.49 13.86
CA ILE A 224 21.23 21.62 12.93
C ILE A 224 20.37 22.72 13.51
N HIS A 225 20.98 23.86 13.82
CA HIS A 225 20.27 25.03 14.31
C HIS A 225 19.70 25.81 13.13
N GLU A 226 20.54 26.20 12.17
CA GLU A 226 20.09 26.88 10.96
C GLU A 226 20.40 26.00 9.75
N GLY A 227 19.39 25.76 8.91
CA GLY A 227 19.52 24.94 7.70
C GLY A 227 20.21 25.65 6.54
N SER A 228 20.31 24.95 5.41
CA SER A 228 20.98 25.43 4.20
C SER A 228 20.30 26.58 3.47
N ASP A 229 19.04 26.89 3.80
CA ASP A 229 18.34 28.07 3.28
C ASP A 229 18.88 29.39 3.89
N GLY A 230 19.59 29.30 5.01
CA GLY A 230 20.27 30.39 5.69
C GLY A 230 21.78 30.19 5.72
N SER A 231 22.40 30.42 6.88
CA SER A 231 23.81 30.10 7.15
C SER A 231 23.93 28.79 7.92
N PRO A 232 24.21 27.64 7.26
CA PRO A 232 24.20 26.34 7.91
C PRO A 232 25.06 26.29 9.18
N SER A 233 24.41 26.03 10.31
CA SER A 233 25.03 25.99 11.62
C SER A 233 24.38 24.94 12.51
N PHE A 234 25.10 24.50 13.55
CA PHE A 234 24.63 23.49 14.48
C PHE A 234 24.89 23.89 15.93
N VAL A 235 24.12 23.30 16.83
CA VAL A 235 24.33 23.32 18.27
C VAL A 235 24.57 21.89 18.75
N TRP A 236 25.20 21.74 19.91
CA TRP A 236 25.40 20.43 20.49
C TRP A 236 25.24 20.45 22.01
N SER A 237 24.88 19.30 22.56
CA SER A 237 24.86 19.05 24.01
C SER A 237 25.42 17.67 24.30
N ARG A 238 26.04 17.51 25.46
CA ARG A 238 26.57 16.21 25.93
C ARG A 238 25.51 15.26 26.47
N ASP A 239 24.34 15.78 26.82
CA ASP A 239 23.26 15.11 27.54
C ASP A 239 21.96 15.07 26.72
N ASN A 240 22.06 14.88 25.40
CA ASN A 240 20.94 14.86 24.45
C ASN A 240 20.01 16.09 24.49
N GLY A 241 20.53 17.22 24.96
CA GLY A 241 19.81 18.46 25.18
C GLY A 241 18.74 18.34 26.25
N THR A 242 18.89 17.47 27.24
CA THR A 242 17.83 17.14 28.22
C THR A 242 17.52 18.26 29.20
N VAL A 243 18.51 19.11 29.51
CA VAL A 243 18.32 20.22 30.45
C VAL A 243 17.50 21.33 29.78
N ALA A 244 16.24 21.42 30.20
CA ALA A 244 15.29 22.40 29.72
C ALA A 244 14.24 22.76 30.78
N ALA A 245 13.66 23.94 30.62
CA ALA A 245 12.60 24.45 31.49
C ALA A 245 11.57 25.25 30.71
N ARG A 246 10.32 25.23 31.19
CA ARG A 246 9.25 26.07 30.65
C ARG A 246 9.58 27.55 30.89
N LEU A 247 9.45 28.36 29.84
CA LEU A 247 9.54 29.82 29.93
C LEU A 247 8.27 30.39 30.57
N ILE A 248 8.45 31.27 31.55
CA ILE A 248 7.37 32.00 32.23
C ILE A 248 7.30 33.44 31.76
N HIS A 249 8.44 34.09 31.59
CA HIS A 249 8.52 35.49 31.17
C HIS A 249 9.80 35.75 30.40
N VAL A 250 9.72 36.64 29.40
CA VAL A 250 10.86 37.09 28.60
C VAL A 250 10.92 38.60 28.55
N SER A 251 12.14 39.14 28.63
CA SER A 251 12.47 40.55 28.48
C SER A 251 13.83 40.69 27.79
N ASP A 252 14.20 41.92 27.44
CA ASP A 252 15.42 42.23 26.68
C ASP A 252 16.71 41.72 27.32
N SER A 253 16.75 41.54 28.65
CA SER A 253 17.97 41.10 29.36
C SER A 253 17.75 39.97 30.35
N TRP A 254 16.50 39.54 30.55
CA TRP A 254 16.16 38.51 31.53
C TRP A 254 15.06 37.59 31.02
N ILE A 255 15.21 36.30 31.31
CA ILE A 255 14.14 35.31 31.23
C ILE A 255 13.84 34.77 32.62
N THR A 256 12.58 34.40 32.84
CA THR A 256 12.15 33.66 34.03
C THR A 256 11.68 32.28 33.60
N VAL A 257 12.20 31.24 34.22
CA VAL A 257 11.82 29.84 33.97
C VAL A 257 11.02 29.27 35.14
N HIS A 258 10.21 28.25 34.86
CA HIS A 258 9.38 27.60 35.89
C HIS A 258 10.22 26.90 36.97
N SER A 259 11.33 26.28 36.59
CA SER A 259 12.27 25.63 37.50
C SER A 259 13.68 25.68 36.91
N PRO A 260 14.72 26.05 37.67
CA PRO A 260 16.07 26.27 37.15
C PRO A 260 16.93 25.00 37.01
N GLY A 261 16.36 23.81 37.23
CA GLY A 261 17.10 22.55 37.37
C GLY A 261 17.37 22.20 38.84
N ARG A 262 17.81 20.96 39.12
CA ARG A 262 18.04 20.48 40.49
C ARG A 262 19.35 21.00 41.11
N ASP A 263 20.38 21.21 40.30
CA ASP A 263 21.71 21.69 40.71
C ASP A 263 22.43 22.41 39.55
N GLU A 264 23.67 22.88 39.74
CA GLU A 264 24.45 23.62 38.73
C GLU A 264 24.85 22.77 37.51
N ALA A 265 24.96 21.44 37.67
CA ALA A 265 25.33 20.51 36.59
C ALA A 265 24.12 20.11 35.74
N LEU A 266 22.96 19.97 36.36
CA LEU A 266 21.66 19.61 35.77
C LEU A 266 20.72 20.82 35.64
N GLY A 267 21.28 22.03 35.70
CA GLY A 267 20.56 23.29 35.64
C GLY A 267 21.28 24.31 34.77
N PHE A 268 20.90 25.57 34.97
CA PHE A 268 21.44 26.70 34.21
C PHE A 268 22.57 27.38 34.98
N SER A 269 23.68 27.65 34.30
CA SER A 269 24.87 28.26 34.88
C SER A 269 25.40 29.37 33.97
N ARG A 270 26.11 30.34 34.58
CA ARG A 270 26.73 31.46 33.86
C ARG A 270 27.66 30.97 32.75
N GLY A 271 27.61 31.64 31.60
CA GLY A 271 28.44 31.37 30.42
C GLY A 271 27.90 30.29 29.49
N GLN A 272 26.91 29.50 29.93
CA GLN A 272 26.22 28.51 29.10
C GLN A 272 25.35 29.19 28.04
N TRP A 273 25.04 28.45 26.99
CA TRP A 273 24.12 28.88 25.96
C TRP A 273 22.75 28.26 26.18
N VAL A 274 21.71 29.04 25.90
CA VAL A 274 20.33 28.56 25.89
C VAL A 274 19.66 28.93 24.58
N GLU A 275 18.74 28.09 24.14
CA GLU A 275 17.83 28.36 23.05
C GLU A 275 16.42 28.47 23.61
N VAL A 276 15.71 29.53 23.22
CA VAL A 276 14.28 29.67 23.50
C VAL A 276 13.51 29.36 22.23
N ASN A 277 12.66 28.34 22.30
CA ASN A 277 11.84 27.90 21.18
C ASN A 277 10.45 27.48 21.66
N ASP A 278 9.50 27.32 20.74
CA ASP A 278 8.19 26.74 21.03
C ASP A 278 7.85 25.61 20.04
N GLN A 279 6.77 24.88 20.36
CA GLN A 279 6.34 23.73 19.58
C GLN A 279 5.85 24.13 18.17
N ALA A 280 5.16 25.26 18.03
CA ALA A 280 4.64 25.73 16.74
C ALA A 280 5.77 26.10 15.76
N ARG A 281 6.84 26.73 16.23
CA ARG A 281 8.06 26.99 15.47
C ARG A 281 8.77 25.70 15.08
N THR A 282 8.93 24.79 16.04
CA THR A 282 9.56 23.48 15.81
C THR A 282 8.85 22.71 14.68
N ARG A 283 7.50 22.67 14.68
CA ARG A 283 6.69 22.01 13.63
C ARG A 283 6.77 22.67 12.26
N ARG A 284 7.10 23.96 12.22
CA ARG A 284 7.38 24.71 10.98
C ARG A 284 8.81 24.55 10.48
N GLY A 285 9.65 23.77 11.17
CA GLY A 285 11.08 23.66 10.84
C GLY A 285 11.85 24.95 11.12
N LEU A 286 11.35 25.80 12.03
CA LEU A 286 12.00 27.03 12.42
C LEU A 286 12.80 26.83 13.70
N HIS A 287 14.01 27.34 13.72
CA HIS A 287 14.88 27.29 14.89
C HIS A 287 14.44 28.28 15.97
N GLY A 288 14.87 28.02 17.19
CA GLY A 288 14.70 28.93 18.31
C GLY A 288 15.72 30.06 18.27
N VAL A 289 15.71 30.84 19.34
CA VAL A 289 16.55 32.02 19.48
C VAL A 289 17.59 31.77 20.57
N LEU A 290 18.87 31.91 20.21
CA LEU A 290 19.98 31.67 21.12
C LEU A 290 20.29 32.88 21.99
N ALA A 291 20.68 32.60 23.23
CA ALA A 291 21.26 33.56 24.17
C ALA A 291 22.37 32.94 25.00
N GLN A 292 23.38 33.75 25.33
CA GLN A 292 24.36 33.39 26.34
C GLN A 292 23.87 33.83 27.72
N LEU A 293 24.05 32.96 28.72
CA LEU A 293 23.67 33.25 30.10
C LEU A 293 24.72 34.10 30.82
N GLY A 294 24.26 35.19 31.42
CA GLY A 294 25.03 36.03 32.34
C GLY A 294 24.85 35.58 33.79
N GLU A 295 24.37 36.48 34.64
CA GLU A 295 23.97 36.15 36.01
C GLU A 295 22.80 35.15 36.04
N VAL A 296 22.90 34.15 36.90
CA VAL A 296 21.83 33.17 37.17
C VAL A 296 21.46 33.26 38.64
N SER A 297 20.17 33.52 38.92
CA SER A 297 19.64 33.67 40.27
C SER A 297 18.32 32.92 40.40
N GLY A 298 18.39 31.66 40.82
CA GLY A 298 17.25 30.76 40.89
C GLY A 298 16.55 30.68 39.53
N THR A 299 15.26 31.01 39.48
CA THR A 299 14.43 31.00 38.26
C THR A 299 14.68 32.15 37.30
N LYS A 300 15.48 33.16 37.67
CA LYS A 300 15.80 34.32 36.82
C LYS A 300 17.16 34.15 36.19
N LEU A 301 17.19 34.17 34.86
CA LEU A 301 18.41 34.00 34.07
C LEU A 301 18.66 35.28 33.25
N GLN A 302 19.82 35.90 33.44
CA GLN A 302 20.25 37.01 32.62
C GLN A 302 20.67 36.48 31.25
N VAL A 303 20.24 37.14 30.19
CA VAL A 303 20.44 36.69 28.81
C VAL A 303 21.08 37.79 27.99
N GLN A 304 22.05 37.38 27.17
CA GLN A 304 22.61 38.17 26.08
C GLN A 304 22.17 37.50 24.77
N TRP A 305 21.15 38.08 24.14
CA TRP A 305 20.52 37.52 22.95
C TRP A 305 21.39 37.65 21.70
N ALA A 306 21.44 36.60 20.88
CA ALA A 306 21.91 36.70 19.50
C ALA A 306 20.87 37.42 18.60
N GLY A 307 19.59 37.36 18.98
CA GLY A 307 18.47 38.15 18.45
C GLY A 307 17.33 38.13 19.48
N PHE A 308 16.51 39.18 19.60
CA PHE A 308 15.49 39.22 20.65
C PHE A 308 14.21 38.44 20.25
N PRO A 309 13.70 37.50 21.07
CA PRO A 309 12.61 36.61 20.64
C PRO A 309 11.17 37.12 20.87
N ALA A 310 10.96 38.34 21.37
CA ALA A 310 9.59 38.78 21.70
C ALA A 310 8.67 38.81 20.47
N GLY A 311 7.43 38.35 20.67
CA GLY A 311 6.43 38.22 19.60
C GLY A 311 6.65 37.00 18.70
N LEU A 312 7.76 36.28 18.83
CA LEU A 312 8.03 35.04 18.09
C LEU A 312 7.57 33.78 18.82
N LEU A 313 7.18 33.89 20.09
CA LEU A 313 6.97 32.76 21.01
C LEU A 313 5.51 32.63 21.44
N GLY A 314 5.00 31.40 21.44
CA GLY A 314 3.72 31.00 22.02
C GLY A 314 3.75 30.76 23.55
N SER A 315 2.61 30.33 24.11
CA SER A 315 2.39 30.12 25.55
C SER A 315 3.21 28.98 26.19
N ASP A 316 3.75 28.09 25.37
CA ASP A 316 4.43 26.86 25.79
C ASP A 316 5.89 26.85 25.36
N ALA A 317 6.50 28.04 25.29
CA ALA A 317 7.92 28.18 25.00
C ALA A 317 8.79 27.48 26.06
N VAL A 318 9.88 26.89 25.58
CA VAL A 318 10.86 26.14 26.36
C VAL A 318 12.22 26.79 26.19
N VAL A 319 12.94 26.90 27.31
CA VAL A 319 14.34 27.31 27.38
C VAL A 319 15.17 26.04 27.50
N ARG A 320 16.05 25.79 26.55
CA ARG A 320 16.88 24.58 26.50
C ARG A 320 18.36 24.94 26.52
N ARG A 321 19.14 24.20 27.31
CA ARG A 321 20.59 24.38 27.41
C ARG A 321 21.31 23.71 26.25
N TRP A 322 22.36 24.36 25.78
CA TRP A 322 23.36 23.84 24.85
C TRP A 322 24.76 23.98 25.43
N ASP A 323 25.61 22.99 25.18
CA ASP A 323 27.03 23.01 25.56
C ASP A 323 27.90 23.66 24.48
N SER A 324 27.38 23.79 23.26
CA SER A 324 28.03 24.52 22.19
C SER A 324 28.19 26.01 22.51
N PRO A 325 29.25 26.68 22.01
CA PRO A 325 29.45 28.11 22.19
C PRO A 325 28.55 28.92 21.22
N GLY A 326 27.24 28.77 21.36
CA GLY A 326 26.24 29.31 20.42
C GLY A 326 26.08 28.43 19.19
N ALA A 327 25.71 29.04 18.07
CA ALA A 327 25.61 28.36 16.77
C ALA A 327 27.01 28.20 16.15
N VAL A 328 27.41 26.96 15.92
CA VAL A 328 28.70 26.60 15.33
C VAL A 328 28.52 26.44 13.81
N PRO A 329 29.30 27.15 12.96
CA PRO A 329 29.20 27.00 11.51
C PRO A 329 29.55 25.58 11.06
N ILE A 330 28.79 25.05 10.10
CA ILE A 330 29.11 23.77 9.48
C ILE A 330 30.25 23.96 8.48
N THR A 331 31.29 23.15 8.62
CA THR A 331 32.43 23.10 7.69
C THR A 331 32.58 21.68 7.13
N GLY A 332 33.39 21.54 6.07
CA GLY A 332 33.71 20.23 5.50
C GLY A 332 34.79 19.46 6.26
N ASP A 333 35.37 20.03 7.31
CA ASP A 333 36.48 19.47 8.07
C ASP A 333 36.01 18.76 9.35
N TRP A 334 36.93 18.06 10.02
CA TRP A 334 36.66 17.54 11.35
C TRP A 334 36.55 18.69 12.36
N ILE A 335 35.47 18.71 13.12
CA ILE A 335 35.16 19.68 14.16
C ILE A 335 35.25 18.97 15.52
N GLU A 336 36.07 19.48 16.42
CA GLU A 336 36.11 19.04 17.82
C GLU A 336 34.90 19.63 18.56
N LEU A 337 34.09 18.77 19.18
CA LEU A 337 33.02 19.21 20.08
C LEU A 337 33.61 19.52 21.46
N GLU A 338 34.14 18.50 22.10
CA GLU A 338 34.93 18.57 23.34
C GLU A 338 35.58 17.21 23.65
N ASP A 339 36.62 17.21 24.49
CA ASP A 339 37.18 16.02 25.14
C ASP A 339 37.43 14.79 24.24
N GLY A 340 37.83 15.05 23.00
CA GLY A 340 38.19 14.05 22.00
C GLY A 340 37.03 13.61 21.11
N VAL A 341 35.82 14.13 21.30
CA VAL A 341 34.68 13.84 20.41
C VAL A 341 34.74 14.75 19.19
N GLN A 342 34.85 14.13 18.01
CA GLN A 342 34.93 14.83 16.73
C GLN A 342 33.80 14.44 15.82
N VAL A 343 33.29 15.41 15.06
CA VAL A 343 32.29 15.20 14.02
C VAL A 343 32.73 15.80 12.71
N GLN A 344 32.20 15.28 11.61
CA GLN A 344 32.36 15.86 10.29
C GLN A 344 31.05 15.72 9.53
N PHE A 345 30.61 16.82 8.95
CA PHE A 345 29.45 16.84 8.05
C PHE A 345 29.87 16.47 6.63
N GLU A 346 28.99 15.78 5.91
CA GLU A 346 29.23 15.41 4.53
C GLU A 346 29.35 16.69 3.67
N PRO A 347 30.49 16.93 2.99
CA PRO A 347 30.69 18.16 2.24
C PRO A 347 29.64 18.37 1.14
N GLY A 348 29.05 19.57 1.10
CA GLY A 348 28.06 19.94 0.07
C GLY A 348 26.66 19.33 0.27
N ALA A 349 26.41 18.67 1.41
CA ALA A 349 25.09 18.14 1.71
C ALA A 349 24.10 19.24 2.13
N PHE A 350 22.81 19.00 1.90
CA PHE A 350 21.74 19.92 2.31
C PHE A 350 21.32 19.63 3.75
N HIS A 351 21.32 20.64 4.61
CA HIS A 351 20.99 20.50 6.02
C HIS A 351 19.61 21.12 6.31
N ARG A 352 18.74 20.35 6.98
CA ARG A 352 17.45 20.87 7.46
C ARG A 352 17.55 21.25 8.92
N THR A 353 16.99 22.41 9.28
CA THR A 353 16.82 22.83 10.66
C THR A 353 16.17 21.73 11.50
N GLY A 354 16.75 21.40 12.65
CA GLY A 354 16.25 20.38 13.57
C GLY A 354 16.72 18.96 13.28
N ASP A 355 17.36 18.68 12.14
CA ASP A 355 18.07 17.40 11.92
C ASP A 355 19.10 17.20 13.02
N TYR A 356 19.22 15.98 13.55
CA TYR A 356 20.18 15.70 14.62
C TYR A 356 20.76 14.30 14.58
N TRP A 357 21.89 14.12 15.26
CA TRP A 357 22.57 12.85 15.46
C TRP A 357 22.85 12.62 16.93
N LEU A 358 22.73 11.36 17.36
CA LEU A 358 23.09 10.91 18.68
C LEU A 358 24.41 10.13 18.62
N ILE A 359 25.36 10.52 19.46
CA ILE A 359 26.72 9.98 19.48
C ILE A 359 27.00 9.50 20.91
N PRO A 360 26.79 8.21 21.22
CA PRO A 360 27.13 7.67 22.52
C PRO A 360 28.65 7.65 22.69
N ALA A 361 29.17 8.29 23.73
CA ALA A 361 30.59 8.29 24.07
C ALA A 361 30.81 7.47 25.35
N ARG A 362 31.78 6.55 25.32
CA ARG A 362 32.05 5.61 26.42
C ARG A 362 33.48 5.72 26.90
N THR A 363 33.65 5.78 28.22
CA THR A 363 34.98 5.83 28.85
C THR A 363 35.72 4.49 28.72
N ALA A 364 34.99 3.38 28.74
CA ALA A 364 35.54 2.06 28.47
C ALA A 364 35.28 1.68 27.00
N ALA A 365 36.33 1.42 26.23
CA ALA A 365 36.20 0.88 24.89
C ALA A 365 36.12 -0.66 24.93
N VAL A 366 35.28 -1.23 24.06
CA VAL A 366 35.12 -2.68 23.90
C VAL A 366 35.87 -3.09 22.64
N SER A 367 36.90 -3.93 22.76
CA SER A 367 37.40 -4.69 21.61
C SER A 367 36.45 -5.85 21.34
N LEU A 368 36.28 -6.25 20.08
CA LEU A 368 35.36 -7.30 19.63
C LEU A 368 35.49 -8.65 20.38
N THR A 369 36.57 -8.86 21.15
CA THR A 369 36.81 -10.08 21.91
C THR A 369 37.01 -9.88 23.41
N ASP A 370 37.32 -8.66 23.90
CA ASP A 370 37.60 -8.41 25.32
C ASP A 370 37.25 -6.97 25.74
N LEU A 371 36.72 -6.82 26.96
CA LEU A 371 36.59 -5.56 27.68
C LEU A 371 38.00 -5.18 28.18
N ASP A 372 38.80 -4.57 27.32
CA ASP A 372 40.14 -4.12 27.68
C ASP A 372 40.06 -2.71 28.27
N SER A 373 40.20 -2.61 29.59
CA SER A 373 40.23 -1.33 30.31
C SER A 373 41.42 -0.45 29.94
N ASP A 374 42.40 -1.00 29.22
CA ASP A 374 43.58 -0.26 28.74
C ASP A 374 43.35 0.35 27.35
N LEU A 375 42.16 0.19 26.74
CA LEU A 375 41.81 0.91 25.53
C LEU A 375 41.31 2.34 25.83
N PRO A 376 41.72 3.35 25.03
CA PRO A 376 41.18 4.69 25.16
C PRO A 376 39.67 4.68 24.99
N GLY A 377 38.96 5.56 25.70
CA GLY A 377 37.52 5.76 25.49
C GLY A 377 37.21 6.04 24.01
N ASP A 378 36.02 5.67 23.56
CA ASP A 378 35.62 5.81 22.15
C ASP A 378 34.16 6.28 22.03
N VAL A 379 33.76 6.61 20.80
CA VAL A 379 32.36 6.82 20.43
C VAL A 379 31.79 5.57 19.76
N GLU A 380 30.57 5.19 20.14
CA GLU A 380 29.82 4.11 19.50
C GLU A 380 29.31 4.61 18.13
N TRP A 381 30.14 4.49 17.10
CA TRP A 381 29.80 4.93 15.74
C TRP A 381 30.06 3.82 14.71
N PRO A 382 29.19 3.67 13.69
CA PRO A 382 29.42 2.71 12.61
C PRO A 382 30.74 2.97 11.86
N ARG A 383 31.47 1.91 11.54
CA ARG A 383 32.79 1.97 10.86
C ARG A 383 32.82 0.99 9.68
N GLU A 384 33.62 1.31 8.66
CA GLU A 384 33.96 0.39 7.58
C GLU A 384 34.91 -0.71 8.08
N GLU A 385 35.14 -1.74 7.26
CA GLU A 385 36.08 -2.83 7.56
C GLU A 385 37.52 -2.33 7.86
N GLY A 386 37.89 -1.18 7.28
CA GLY A 386 39.16 -0.49 7.56
C GLY A 386 39.18 0.40 8.81
N GLY A 387 38.11 0.42 9.61
CA GLY A 387 38.01 1.17 10.88
C GLY A 387 37.65 2.66 10.74
N ALA A 388 37.52 3.16 9.52
CA ALA A 388 37.09 4.54 9.24
C ALA A 388 35.60 4.72 9.57
N PRO A 389 35.21 5.82 10.23
CA PRO A 389 33.80 6.10 10.53
C PRO A 389 33.02 6.41 9.24
N ILE A 390 31.84 5.82 9.12
CA ILE A 390 30.95 6.03 7.96
C ILE A 390 29.98 7.19 8.21
N PHE A 391 29.61 7.89 7.15
CA PHE A 391 28.54 8.87 7.19
C PHE A 391 27.20 8.20 7.52
N GLN A 392 26.41 8.78 8.42
CA GLN A 392 25.07 8.35 8.81
C GLN A 392 24.08 9.49 8.56
N GLY A 393 22.86 9.13 8.15
CA GLY A 393 21.74 10.08 8.13
C GLY A 393 21.36 10.52 9.56
N PRO A 394 20.57 11.59 9.72
CA PRO A 394 20.15 12.07 11.02
C PRO A 394 19.24 11.04 11.73
N ASP A 395 19.34 10.96 13.06
CA ASP A 395 18.37 10.31 13.96
C ASP A 395 17.06 11.12 14.12
N GLY A 396 16.93 12.15 13.27
CA GLY A 396 15.95 13.22 13.27
C GLY A 396 14.50 12.79 13.12
N ILE A 397 13.62 13.78 13.04
CA ILE A 397 12.23 13.56 12.69
C ILE A 397 12.17 13.21 11.20
N GLU A 398 11.83 11.96 10.89
CA GLU A 398 11.59 11.53 9.51
C GLU A 398 10.18 11.97 9.08
N HIS A 399 10.12 12.70 7.96
CA HIS A 399 8.89 13.16 7.34
C HIS A 399 8.49 12.22 6.20
N HIS A 400 7.29 11.68 6.30
CA HIS A 400 6.67 10.79 5.31
C HIS A 400 5.57 11.56 4.59
N THR A 401 5.53 11.46 3.27
CA THR A 401 4.63 12.30 2.46
C THR A 401 3.81 11.49 1.47
N ALA A 402 2.55 11.90 1.28
CA ALA A 402 1.66 11.31 0.29
C ALA A 402 0.80 12.39 -0.38
N ALA A 403 0.79 12.44 -1.71
CA ALA A 403 -0.16 13.27 -2.43
C ALA A 403 -1.60 12.76 -2.20
N ILE A 404 -2.51 13.66 -1.82
CA ILE A 404 -3.91 13.31 -1.52
C ILE A 404 -4.91 14.02 -2.43
N ALA A 405 -4.56 15.15 -3.05
CA ALA A 405 -5.42 15.80 -4.04
C ALA A 405 -4.64 16.73 -4.98
N LEU A 406 -5.27 17.05 -6.12
CA LEU A 406 -4.89 18.13 -7.01
C LEU A 406 -5.95 19.23 -6.93
N LEU A 407 -5.51 20.47 -6.73
CA LEU A 407 -6.38 21.63 -6.56
C LEU A 407 -6.01 22.71 -7.58
N ASP A 408 -7.00 23.40 -8.12
CA ASP A 408 -6.82 24.65 -8.87
C ASP A 408 -7.35 25.82 -8.04
N ARG A 409 -6.62 26.93 -8.08
CA ARG A 409 -7.06 28.22 -7.56
C ARG A 409 -7.18 29.23 -8.68
N VAL A 410 -8.38 29.78 -8.86
CA VAL A 410 -8.70 30.78 -9.88
C VAL A 410 -9.54 31.88 -9.25
N GLY A 411 -9.08 33.13 -9.34
CA GLY A 411 -9.81 34.29 -8.79
C GLY A 411 -10.03 34.20 -7.28
N GLY A 412 -9.12 33.53 -6.55
CA GLY A 412 -9.27 33.33 -5.10
C GLY A 412 -10.12 32.13 -4.67
N LEU A 413 -10.72 31.41 -5.62
CA LEU A 413 -11.60 30.28 -5.36
C LEU A 413 -10.90 28.96 -5.67
N TRP A 414 -11.16 27.95 -4.86
CA TRP A 414 -10.52 26.64 -4.93
C TRP A 414 -11.48 25.58 -5.49
N THR A 415 -10.98 24.81 -6.44
CA THR A 415 -11.68 23.65 -7.02
C THR A 415 -10.79 22.43 -6.96
N ARG A 416 -11.32 21.30 -6.49
CA ARG A 416 -10.58 20.04 -6.49
C ARG A 416 -10.66 19.40 -7.88
N VAL A 417 -9.51 19.23 -8.52
CA VAL A 417 -9.37 18.64 -9.86
C VAL A 417 -9.36 17.11 -9.79
N SER A 418 -8.68 16.54 -8.80
CA SER A 418 -8.56 15.10 -8.61
C SER A 418 -8.38 14.74 -7.15
N ASP A 419 -8.94 13.61 -6.71
CA ASP A 419 -8.62 12.94 -5.44
C ASP A 419 -7.53 11.91 -5.72
N TYR A 420 -6.41 11.97 -4.99
CA TYR A 420 -5.29 11.04 -5.11
C TYR A 420 -5.21 10.04 -3.96
N ARG A 421 -6.17 10.07 -3.04
CA ARG A 421 -6.18 9.12 -1.93
C ARG A 421 -6.37 7.71 -2.47
N ALA A 422 -5.40 6.85 -2.17
CA ALA A 422 -5.53 5.43 -2.41
C ALA A 422 -6.47 4.85 -1.36
N LEU A 423 -7.44 4.05 -1.78
CA LEU A 423 -8.37 3.38 -0.89
C LEU A 423 -8.14 1.87 -0.96
N PHE A 424 -7.99 1.24 0.20
CA PHE A 424 -7.86 -0.21 0.28
C PHE A 424 -9.07 -0.84 0.96
N VAL A 425 -9.36 -2.06 0.55
CA VAL A 425 -10.30 -2.95 1.23
C VAL A 425 -9.46 -3.84 2.16
N PRO A 426 -9.87 -4.07 3.42
CA PRO A 426 -9.13 -4.96 4.32
C PRO A 426 -8.79 -6.29 3.64
N LEU A 427 -7.60 -6.85 3.88
CA LEU A 427 -7.11 -8.03 3.16
C LEU A 427 -8.09 -9.23 3.24
N ALA A 428 -8.78 -9.41 4.36
CA ALA A 428 -9.80 -10.44 4.52
C ALA A 428 -11.05 -10.23 3.65
N GLU A 429 -11.34 -8.98 3.27
CA GLU A 429 -12.42 -8.56 2.38
C GLU A 429 -11.97 -8.41 0.93
N ALA A 430 -10.66 -8.24 0.70
CA ALA A 430 -10.02 -8.27 -0.60
C ALA A 430 -10.08 -9.69 -1.18
N ARG A 431 -11.28 -10.10 -1.58
CA ARG A 431 -11.43 -11.26 -2.45
C ARG A 431 -10.74 -10.89 -3.75
N PRO A 432 -9.80 -11.71 -4.25
CA PRO A 432 -9.31 -11.50 -5.60
C PRO A 432 -10.53 -11.39 -6.50
N ASP A 433 -10.53 -10.36 -7.35
CA ASP A 433 -11.57 -10.16 -8.36
C ASP A 433 -11.77 -11.51 -9.07
N PRO A 434 -12.97 -12.11 -9.10
CA PRO A 434 -13.20 -13.42 -9.71
C PRO A 434 -12.97 -13.43 -11.24
N LYS A 435 -12.39 -12.37 -11.82
CA LYS A 435 -11.85 -12.34 -13.16
C LYS A 435 -10.34 -12.58 -13.14
N PRO A 436 -9.87 -13.84 -13.28
CA PRO A 436 -8.48 -14.07 -13.57
C PRO A 436 -8.14 -13.44 -14.93
N VAL A 437 -6.93 -12.89 -15.03
CA VAL A 437 -6.29 -12.58 -16.32
C VAL A 437 -6.41 -13.83 -17.20
N ARG A 438 -7.24 -13.74 -18.24
CA ARG A 438 -7.61 -14.87 -19.12
C ARG A 438 -6.35 -15.56 -19.64
N ALA A 439 -6.16 -16.83 -19.28
CA ALA A 439 -5.26 -17.68 -20.04
C ALA A 439 -5.87 -17.84 -21.45
N PRO A 440 -5.15 -17.59 -22.55
CA PRO A 440 -5.69 -17.76 -23.89
C PRO A 440 -6.17 -19.21 -24.10
N ALA A 441 -7.43 -19.39 -24.51
CA ALA A 441 -8.08 -20.69 -24.72
C ALA A 441 -8.84 -20.74 -26.05
N LEU A 442 -9.22 -21.94 -26.50
CA LEU A 442 -10.20 -22.10 -27.59
C LEU A 442 -11.61 -21.95 -27.03
N HIS A 443 -12.50 -21.34 -27.81
CA HIS A 443 -13.92 -21.16 -27.48
C HIS A 443 -14.81 -21.69 -28.60
N VAL A 444 -15.96 -22.24 -28.24
CA VAL A 444 -17.03 -22.53 -29.22
C VAL A 444 -17.73 -21.22 -29.55
N GLN A 445 -17.74 -20.84 -30.82
CA GLN A 445 -18.36 -19.62 -31.34
C GLN A 445 -19.79 -19.87 -31.82
N TYR A 446 -20.03 -21.00 -32.49
CA TYR A 446 -21.33 -21.35 -33.02
C TYR A 446 -21.47 -22.86 -33.20
N VAL A 447 -22.72 -23.32 -33.30
CA VAL A 447 -23.09 -24.66 -33.76
C VAL A 447 -24.03 -24.50 -34.94
N ARG A 448 -23.88 -25.29 -36.01
CA ARG A 448 -24.77 -25.25 -37.18
C ARG A 448 -24.94 -26.62 -37.82
N LEU A 449 -25.98 -26.74 -38.65
CA LEU A 449 -26.11 -27.89 -39.55
C LEU A 449 -25.24 -27.68 -40.77
N ARG A 450 -24.57 -28.74 -41.24
CA ARG A 450 -23.65 -28.61 -42.37
C ARG A 450 -24.36 -28.15 -43.65
N ALA A 451 -25.62 -28.53 -43.85
CA ALA A 451 -26.42 -28.13 -45.01
C ALA A 451 -26.83 -26.64 -44.99
N ARG A 452 -26.70 -25.95 -43.85
CA ARG A 452 -27.11 -24.55 -43.68
C ARG A 452 -25.91 -23.73 -43.24
N VAL A 453 -25.16 -23.23 -44.22
CA VAL A 453 -23.90 -22.51 -43.97
C VAL A 453 -24.13 -21.17 -43.26
N ASP A 454 -25.23 -20.49 -43.57
CA ASP A 454 -25.54 -19.14 -43.07
C ASP A 454 -26.54 -19.13 -41.89
N GLN A 455 -26.83 -20.30 -41.30
CA GLN A 455 -27.80 -20.40 -40.21
C GLN A 455 -27.24 -21.19 -39.02
N GLU A 456 -27.01 -20.49 -37.92
CA GLU A 456 -26.67 -21.11 -36.65
C GLU A 456 -27.85 -21.93 -36.10
N LEU A 457 -27.53 -23.09 -35.57
CA LEU A 457 -28.45 -23.95 -34.86
C LEU A 457 -28.57 -23.43 -33.43
N GLY A 458 -29.77 -23.02 -33.03
CA GLY A 458 -30.05 -22.62 -31.65
C GLY A 458 -30.22 -23.82 -30.72
N ASN A 459 -29.83 -23.67 -29.45
CA ASN A 459 -30.11 -24.70 -28.44
C ASN A 459 -31.63 -24.88 -28.31
N ASP A 460 -32.04 -26.12 -28.08
CA ASP A 460 -33.44 -26.49 -27.86
C ASP A 460 -34.36 -26.28 -29.09
N THR A 461 -33.80 -26.12 -30.29
CA THR A 461 -34.55 -25.94 -31.55
C THR A 461 -34.88 -27.27 -32.23
N ASN A 462 -35.85 -27.25 -33.15
CA ASN A 462 -36.24 -28.43 -33.94
C ASN A 462 -35.41 -28.54 -35.23
N VAL A 463 -34.95 -29.74 -35.53
CA VAL A 463 -34.21 -30.11 -36.74
C VAL A 463 -34.91 -31.28 -37.41
N ALA A 464 -35.17 -31.19 -38.71
CA ALA A 464 -35.73 -32.29 -39.47
C ALA A 464 -34.75 -33.48 -39.51
N ALA A 465 -35.27 -34.70 -39.35
CA ALA A 465 -34.45 -35.91 -39.37
C ALA A 465 -33.57 -36.01 -40.63
N ASP A 466 -34.13 -35.74 -41.80
CA ASP A 466 -33.40 -35.83 -43.08
C ASP A 466 -32.27 -34.78 -43.14
N ASP A 467 -32.51 -33.56 -42.67
CA ASP A 467 -31.48 -32.52 -42.60
C ASP A 467 -30.32 -32.94 -41.69
N PHE A 468 -30.62 -33.53 -40.53
CA PHE A 468 -29.61 -33.98 -39.59
C PHE A 468 -28.80 -35.17 -40.13
N PHE A 469 -29.49 -36.24 -40.56
CA PHE A 469 -28.84 -37.49 -40.98
C PHE A 469 -28.08 -37.35 -42.31
N ASN A 470 -28.51 -36.46 -43.21
CA ASN A 470 -27.82 -36.25 -44.50
C ASN A 470 -26.67 -35.23 -44.42
N SER A 471 -26.70 -34.31 -43.45
CA SER A 471 -25.73 -33.19 -43.42
C SER A 471 -24.71 -33.27 -42.27
N GLY A 472 -25.14 -33.64 -41.07
CA GLY A 472 -24.32 -33.62 -39.85
C GLY A 472 -24.19 -32.24 -39.19
N ILE A 473 -23.30 -32.15 -38.20
CA ILE A 473 -23.12 -30.97 -37.34
C ILE A 473 -21.75 -30.33 -37.60
N VAL A 474 -21.72 -29.00 -37.54
CA VAL A 474 -20.50 -28.21 -37.51
C VAL A 474 -20.42 -27.41 -36.21
N VAL A 475 -19.27 -27.44 -35.56
CA VAL A 475 -18.95 -26.62 -34.37
C VAL A 475 -17.81 -25.68 -34.75
N GLY A 476 -18.08 -24.38 -34.74
CA GLY A 476 -17.09 -23.35 -35.03
C GLY A 476 -16.30 -22.94 -33.80
N LEU A 477 -14.98 -22.81 -33.95
CA LEU A 477 -14.07 -22.35 -32.91
C LEU A 477 -13.46 -21.00 -33.30
N ASP A 478 -12.94 -20.26 -32.32
CA ASP A 478 -12.18 -19.01 -32.52
C ASP A 478 -10.71 -19.22 -32.92
N GLY A 479 -10.27 -20.48 -33.02
CA GLY A 479 -8.93 -20.85 -33.44
C GLY A 479 -8.88 -22.25 -34.07
N VAL A 480 -7.74 -22.57 -34.68
CA VAL A 480 -7.51 -23.87 -35.33
C VAL A 480 -7.18 -24.91 -34.25
N PRO A 481 -7.94 -26.01 -34.12
CA PRO A 481 -7.62 -27.08 -33.17
C PRO A 481 -6.49 -27.97 -33.69
N ALA A 482 -5.73 -28.57 -32.76
CA ALA A 482 -4.67 -29.52 -33.07
C ALA A 482 -5.22 -30.77 -33.80
N PRO A 483 -4.44 -31.39 -34.72
CA PRO A 483 -4.87 -32.58 -35.45
C PRO A 483 -5.32 -33.74 -34.54
N LEU A 484 -6.48 -34.31 -34.83
CA LEU A 484 -7.02 -35.44 -34.07
C LEU A 484 -6.31 -36.75 -34.46
N PRO A 485 -5.87 -37.58 -33.50
CA PRO A 485 -5.34 -38.91 -33.79
C PRO A 485 -6.41 -39.79 -34.46
N SER A 486 -6.04 -40.50 -35.53
CA SER A 486 -6.92 -41.45 -36.22
C SER A 486 -7.50 -42.48 -35.25
N GLY A 487 -8.83 -42.50 -35.08
CA GLY A 487 -9.55 -43.53 -34.32
C GLY A 487 -10.11 -43.13 -32.96
N ARG A 488 -10.01 -41.86 -32.52
CA ARG A 488 -10.71 -41.40 -31.31
C ARG A 488 -12.05 -40.71 -31.64
N GLN A 489 -13.15 -41.42 -31.39
CA GLN A 489 -14.50 -40.83 -31.27
C GLN A 489 -14.69 -40.01 -29.98
N SER A 490 -13.65 -39.87 -29.14
CA SER A 490 -13.79 -39.34 -27.78
C SER A 490 -13.81 -37.81 -27.67
N VAL A 491 -13.57 -37.08 -28.77
CA VAL A 491 -13.49 -35.61 -28.71
C VAL A 491 -14.88 -35.00 -28.84
N LEU A 492 -15.66 -35.41 -29.85
CA LEU A 492 -17.03 -34.95 -30.06
C LEU A 492 -17.94 -36.17 -30.15
N THR A 493 -18.91 -36.24 -29.24
CA THR A 493 -19.93 -37.29 -29.17
C THR A 493 -21.29 -36.71 -29.49
N VAL A 494 -22.06 -37.40 -30.33
CA VAL A 494 -23.46 -37.05 -30.64
C VAL A 494 -24.35 -38.18 -30.18
N THR A 495 -25.21 -37.89 -29.20
CA THR A 495 -26.04 -38.87 -28.49
C THR A 495 -27.51 -38.60 -28.78
N LEU A 496 -28.24 -39.62 -29.20
CA LEU A 496 -29.69 -39.57 -29.37
C LEU A 496 -30.39 -40.24 -28.19
N ASP A 497 -31.28 -39.52 -27.51
CA ASP A 497 -32.05 -40.08 -26.40
C ASP A 497 -33.28 -40.84 -26.95
N LEU A 498 -33.17 -42.16 -27.04
CA LEU A 498 -34.23 -43.04 -27.52
C LEU A 498 -35.24 -43.35 -26.40
N PRO A 499 -36.55 -43.41 -26.66
CA PRO A 499 -37.51 -43.86 -25.65
C PRO A 499 -37.27 -45.34 -25.31
N TYR A 500 -37.29 -45.66 -24.02
CA TYR A 500 -37.19 -47.02 -23.52
C TYR A 500 -38.54 -47.45 -22.89
N PRO A 501 -39.10 -48.60 -23.28
CA PRO A 501 -38.58 -49.55 -24.26
C PRO A 501 -38.85 -49.14 -25.72
N PHE A 502 -37.85 -49.32 -26.60
CA PHE A 502 -37.90 -48.84 -27.98
C PHE A 502 -38.72 -49.77 -28.89
N SER A 503 -38.60 -51.09 -28.71
CA SER A 503 -39.30 -52.09 -29.52
C SER A 503 -40.60 -52.61 -28.87
N PRO A 504 -41.56 -53.09 -29.67
CA PRO A 504 -42.79 -53.74 -29.14
C PRO A 504 -42.50 -54.92 -28.21
N ALA A 505 -41.52 -55.77 -28.54
CA ALA A 505 -41.17 -56.94 -27.73
C ALA A 505 -40.66 -56.55 -26.34
N GLU A 506 -39.88 -55.47 -26.24
CA GLU A 506 -39.44 -54.96 -24.95
C GLU A 506 -40.61 -54.30 -24.20
N ARG A 507 -41.52 -53.59 -24.88
CA ARG A 507 -42.74 -53.03 -24.25
C ARG A 507 -43.63 -54.12 -23.66
N ASP A 508 -43.80 -55.24 -24.37
CA ASP A 508 -44.58 -56.39 -23.91
C ASP A 508 -43.97 -57.00 -22.64
N THR A 509 -42.64 -57.04 -22.55
CA THR A 509 -41.91 -57.54 -21.37
C THR A 509 -42.26 -56.73 -20.12
N TRP A 510 -42.45 -55.41 -20.27
CA TRP A 510 -42.84 -54.51 -19.18
C TRP A 510 -44.37 -54.37 -19.01
N LYS A 511 -45.18 -55.06 -19.81
CA LYS A 511 -46.64 -54.98 -19.84
C LYS A 511 -47.19 -53.55 -20.04
N LEU A 512 -46.49 -52.77 -20.87
CA LEU A 512 -46.85 -51.37 -21.15
C LEU A 512 -47.83 -51.27 -22.33
N GLN A 513 -48.74 -50.30 -22.29
CA GLN A 513 -49.60 -49.97 -23.42
C GLN A 513 -48.81 -49.27 -24.55
N PRO A 514 -49.27 -49.35 -25.81
CA PRO A 514 -48.66 -48.61 -26.91
C PRO A 514 -48.52 -47.11 -26.59
N GLY A 515 -47.31 -46.57 -26.79
CA GLY A 515 -46.98 -45.18 -26.47
C GLY A 515 -46.54 -44.91 -25.03
N GLN A 516 -46.61 -45.88 -24.11
CA GLN A 516 -46.02 -45.74 -22.77
C GLN A 516 -44.50 -45.95 -22.79
N VAL A 517 -43.78 -45.04 -22.13
CA VAL A 517 -42.31 -45.00 -22.08
C VAL A 517 -41.88 -44.91 -20.61
N LEU A 518 -40.91 -45.71 -20.19
CA LEU A 518 -40.34 -45.72 -18.84
C LEU A 518 -39.26 -44.64 -18.65
N GLY A 519 -38.56 -44.29 -19.72
CA GLY A 519 -37.49 -43.31 -19.71
C GLY A 519 -36.79 -43.23 -21.06
N THR A 520 -35.54 -42.77 -21.07
CA THR A 520 -34.74 -42.68 -22.30
C THR A 520 -33.44 -43.47 -22.18
N GLN A 521 -33.07 -44.16 -23.25
CA GLN A 521 -31.78 -44.82 -23.42
C GLN A 521 -30.90 -43.96 -24.35
N PRO A 522 -29.72 -43.48 -23.91
CA PRO A 522 -28.80 -42.75 -24.77
C PRO A 522 -28.17 -43.70 -25.80
N LEU A 523 -28.19 -43.30 -27.07
CA LEU A 523 -27.49 -43.98 -28.16
C LEU A 523 -26.46 -43.02 -28.76
N ASP A 524 -25.18 -43.29 -28.51
CA ASP A 524 -24.09 -42.58 -29.18
C ASP A 524 -24.06 -42.98 -30.67
N LEU A 525 -24.23 -41.99 -31.53
CA LEU A 525 -24.31 -42.20 -32.97
C LEU A 525 -22.91 -42.41 -33.55
N ALA A 526 -22.74 -43.46 -34.34
CA ALA A 526 -21.53 -43.65 -35.13
C ALA A 526 -21.39 -42.54 -36.17
N GLY A 527 -20.19 -41.98 -36.30
CA GLY A 527 -19.91 -40.92 -37.25
C GLY A 527 -18.44 -40.66 -37.46
N VAL A 528 -18.15 -39.84 -38.46
CA VAL A 528 -16.80 -39.39 -38.83
C VAL A 528 -16.64 -37.92 -38.47
N LEU A 529 -15.64 -37.62 -37.66
CA LEU A 529 -15.25 -36.26 -37.28
C LEU A 529 -14.04 -35.82 -38.12
N LYS A 530 -14.08 -34.59 -38.64
CA LYS A 530 -12.96 -33.95 -39.34
C LYS A 530 -12.76 -32.52 -38.85
N ILE A 531 -11.51 -32.06 -38.84
CA ILE A 531 -11.17 -30.64 -38.67
C ILE A 531 -11.10 -30.01 -40.06
N ASP A 532 -11.74 -28.85 -40.23
CA ASP A 532 -11.68 -28.01 -41.44
C ASP A 532 -11.44 -26.55 -41.01
N GLY A 533 -10.18 -26.11 -41.03
CA GLY A 533 -9.80 -24.82 -40.45
C GLY A 533 -10.11 -24.73 -38.95
N SER A 534 -10.92 -23.76 -38.54
CA SER A 534 -11.40 -23.61 -37.16
C SER A 534 -12.72 -24.35 -36.89
N GLU A 535 -13.20 -25.19 -37.82
CA GLU A 535 -14.44 -25.93 -37.67
C GLU A 535 -14.21 -27.42 -37.38
N LEU A 536 -15.00 -27.96 -36.45
CA LEU A 536 -15.17 -29.40 -36.25
C LEU A 536 -16.41 -29.86 -37.00
N VAL A 537 -16.21 -30.72 -38.00
CA VAL A 537 -17.27 -31.23 -38.87
C VAL A 537 -17.53 -32.70 -38.56
N TRP A 538 -18.65 -32.96 -37.87
CA TRP A 538 -19.11 -34.32 -37.57
C TRP A 538 -20.19 -34.76 -38.55
N ARG A 539 -20.04 -35.97 -39.10
CA ARG A 539 -20.99 -36.57 -40.04
C ARG A 539 -21.46 -37.94 -39.54
N PRO A 540 -22.76 -38.23 -39.51
CA PRO A 540 -23.25 -39.56 -39.16
C PRO A 540 -22.78 -40.59 -40.19
N ASP A 541 -22.62 -41.83 -39.75
CA ASP A 541 -22.38 -42.96 -40.65
C ASP A 541 -23.57 -43.14 -41.62
N ARG A 542 -23.29 -43.43 -42.90
CA ARG A 542 -24.33 -43.55 -43.93
C ARG A 542 -25.37 -44.62 -43.59
N PHE A 543 -24.98 -45.69 -42.89
CA PHE A 543 -25.89 -46.76 -42.52
C PHE A 543 -26.94 -46.33 -41.47
N LEU A 544 -26.64 -45.32 -40.65
CA LEU A 544 -27.57 -44.78 -39.66
C LEU A 544 -28.73 -44.03 -40.31
N GLY A 545 -28.46 -43.22 -41.35
CA GLY A 545 -29.50 -42.45 -42.03
C GLY A 545 -30.60 -43.33 -42.62
N ASP A 546 -30.22 -44.36 -43.38
CA ASP A 546 -31.18 -45.23 -44.09
C ASP A 546 -31.97 -46.15 -43.14
N SER A 547 -31.32 -46.66 -42.09
CA SER A 547 -31.90 -47.69 -41.21
C SER A 547 -32.58 -47.13 -39.95
N LEU A 548 -32.01 -46.08 -39.35
CA LEU A 548 -32.49 -45.55 -38.08
C LEU A 548 -33.61 -44.53 -38.29
N ALA A 549 -33.49 -43.59 -39.24
CA ALA A 549 -34.53 -42.58 -39.50
C ALA A 549 -35.90 -43.22 -39.80
N THR A 550 -35.93 -44.28 -40.62
CA THR A 550 -37.13 -45.04 -40.96
C THR A 550 -37.77 -45.76 -39.75
N ARG A 551 -36.99 -46.06 -38.71
CA ARG A 551 -37.47 -46.74 -37.49
C ARG A 551 -37.87 -45.77 -36.37
N LEU A 552 -37.20 -44.62 -36.27
CA LEU A 552 -37.40 -43.61 -35.21
C LEU A 552 -38.79 -42.95 -35.24
N PHE A 553 -39.49 -43.01 -36.37
CA PHE A 553 -40.73 -42.25 -36.58
C PHE A 553 -41.93 -43.10 -37.00
N LYS A 554 -41.94 -44.39 -36.61
CA LYS A 554 -43.18 -45.19 -36.64
C LYS A 554 -44.23 -44.56 -35.71
N LYS A 555 -45.52 -44.74 -36.03
CA LYS A 555 -46.70 -44.12 -35.36
C LYS A 555 -46.75 -44.22 -33.82
N GLU A 556 -45.95 -45.09 -33.20
CA GLU A 556 -45.92 -45.36 -31.75
C GLU A 556 -44.79 -44.63 -30.99
N LEU A 557 -43.95 -43.85 -31.66
CA LEU A 557 -42.82 -43.12 -31.04
C LEU A 557 -43.12 -41.62 -30.87
N PRO A 558 -42.44 -40.93 -29.93
CA PRO A 558 -42.59 -39.49 -29.72
C PRO A 558 -42.36 -38.68 -31.01
N ASP A 559 -43.05 -37.54 -31.13
CA ASP A 559 -42.95 -36.69 -32.33
C ASP A 559 -41.61 -35.94 -32.43
N ARG A 560 -40.84 -35.91 -31.35
CA ARG A 560 -39.49 -35.35 -31.28
C ARG A 560 -38.58 -36.16 -30.36
N LEU A 561 -37.30 -36.26 -30.72
CA LEU A 561 -36.27 -36.94 -29.94
C LEU A 561 -35.14 -35.97 -29.61
N ARG A 562 -34.63 -35.99 -28.38
CA ARG A 562 -33.55 -35.10 -27.98
C ARG A 562 -32.21 -35.63 -28.51
N CYS A 563 -31.50 -34.80 -29.24
CA CYS A 563 -30.12 -35.03 -29.67
C CYS A 563 -29.19 -34.13 -28.86
N ARG A 564 -28.11 -34.70 -28.33
CA ARG A 564 -27.11 -34.00 -27.53
C ARG A 564 -25.75 -34.11 -28.21
N LEU A 565 -25.05 -32.99 -28.25
CA LEU A 565 -23.68 -32.85 -28.68
C LEU A 565 -22.82 -32.58 -27.44
N THR A 566 -21.76 -33.36 -27.25
CA THR A 566 -20.77 -33.14 -26.18
C THR A 566 -19.39 -33.06 -26.79
N LEU A 567 -18.65 -31.99 -26.50
CA LEU A 567 -17.28 -31.78 -26.91
C LEU A 567 -16.38 -31.77 -25.68
N ASN A 568 -15.39 -32.66 -25.63
CA ASN A 568 -14.50 -32.82 -24.48
C ASN A 568 -13.44 -31.71 -24.46
N GLY A 569 -13.52 -30.83 -23.46
CA GLY A 569 -12.66 -29.65 -23.33
C GLY A 569 -11.19 -29.98 -23.10
N ARG A 570 -10.92 -31.12 -22.45
CA ARG A 570 -9.56 -31.58 -22.13
C ARG A 570 -8.89 -32.34 -23.28
N ALA A 571 -9.68 -32.81 -24.24
CA ALA A 571 -9.20 -33.57 -25.38
C ALA A 571 -8.94 -32.71 -26.62
N LEU A 572 -9.25 -31.40 -26.56
CA LEU A 572 -9.07 -30.46 -27.65
C LEU A 572 -8.16 -29.30 -27.22
N THR A 573 -7.11 -29.05 -28.00
CA THR A 573 -6.16 -27.94 -27.79
C THR A 573 -6.00 -27.14 -29.08
N ALA A 574 -5.53 -25.90 -28.99
CA ALA A 574 -5.14 -25.12 -30.17
C ALA A 574 -3.92 -25.74 -30.87
N ASP A 575 -3.86 -25.60 -32.19
CA ASP A 575 -2.71 -26.02 -32.99
C ASP A 575 -1.45 -25.23 -32.58
N ASN A 576 -0.32 -25.91 -32.50
CA ASN A 576 0.98 -25.38 -32.01
C ASN A 576 0.98 -24.82 -30.57
N HIS A 577 -0.11 -24.97 -29.80
CA HIS A 577 -0.23 -24.48 -28.42
C HIS A 577 -0.94 -25.51 -27.51
N PRO A 578 -0.24 -26.57 -27.07
CA PRO A 578 -0.84 -27.69 -26.34
C PRO A 578 -1.36 -27.32 -24.93
N ASP A 579 -0.94 -26.18 -24.40
CA ASP A 579 -1.39 -25.61 -23.13
C ASP A 579 -2.73 -24.86 -23.25
N ARG A 580 -3.17 -24.54 -24.46
CA ARG A 580 -4.43 -23.84 -24.75
C ARG A 580 -5.54 -24.86 -25.04
N LEU A 581 -6.18 -25.32 -23.98
CA LEU A 581 -7.33 -26.23 -24.05
C LEU A 581 -8.60 -25.50 -24.54
N LEU A 582 -9.60 -26.28 -24.94
CA LEU A 582 -10.95 -25.78 -25.14
C LEU A 582 -11.59 -25.47 -23.78
N ASN A 583 -12.08 -24.23 -23.64
CA ASN A 583 -12.93 -23.82 -22.54
C ASN A 583 -14.38 -23.85 -23.01
N GLY A 584 -15.00 -25.02 -22.88
CA GLY A 584 -16.33 -25.30 -23.41
C GLY A 584 -17.50 -24.84 -22.52
N LEU A 585 -17.25 -24.12 -21.42
CA LEU A 585 -18.34 -23.68 -20.55
C LEU A 585 -19.20 -22.66 -21.28
N ALA A 586 -20.44 -23.04 -21.58
CA ALA A 586 -21.41 -22.13 -22.17
C ALA A 586 -22.39 -21.65 -21.09
N LEU A 587 -22.64 -20.34 -21.06
CA LEU A 587 -23.68 -19.79 -20.19
C LEU A 587 -25.05 -20.15 -20.76
N THR A 588 -26.04 -20.39 -19.89
CA THR A 588 -27.41 -20.69 -20.32
C THR A 588 -28.37 -19.62 -19.84
N ARG A 589 -29.42 -19.38 -20.61
CA ARG A 589 -30.48 -18.42 -20.29
C ARG A 589 -31.85 -19.06 -20.54
N PRO A 590 -32.77 -19.07 -19.57
CA PRO A 590 -34.13 -19.52 -19.81
C PRO A 590 -34.85 -18.51 -20.71
N ARG A 591 -35.62 -19.01 -21.69
CA ARG A 591 -36.49 -18.19 -22.55
C ARG A 591 -37.92 -18.14 -21.99
N PRO A 592 -38.71 -17.09 -22.32
CA PRO A 592 -40.10 -16.97 -21.86
C PRO A 592 -41.02 -18.12 -22.28
N ASP A 593 -40.67 -18.86 -23.34
CA ASP A 593 -41.42 -20.03 -23.83
C ASP A 593 -41.09 -21.33 -23.09
N GLY A 594 -40.23 -21.27 -22.06
CA GLY A 594 -39.80 -22.43 -21.26
C GLY A 594 -38.63 -23.22 -21.84
N THR A 595 -38.07 -22.79 -22.99
CA THR A 595 -36.86 -23.38 -23.56
C THR A 595 -35.58 -22.80 -22.92
N THR A 596 -34.45 -23.47 -23.10
CA THR A 596 -33.14 -22.94 -22.68
C THR A 596 -32.34 -22.48 -23.89
N GLU A 597 -31.75 -21.29 -23.80
CA GLU A 597 -30.75 -20.81 -24.73
C GLU A 597 -29.35 -21.07 -24.20
N VAL A 598 -28.47 -21.58 -25.07
CA VAL A 598 -27.02 -21.59 -24.82
C VAL A 598 -26.44 -20.32 -25.45
N ILE A 599 -25.76 -19.51 -24.65
CA ILE A 599 -25.10 -18.29 -25.09
C ILE A 599 -23.70 -18.64 -25.56
N LEU A 600 -23.39 -18.27 -26.80
CA LEU A 600 -22.07 -18.39 -27.40
C LEU A 600 -21.49 -16.98 -27.67
N PRO A 601 -20.16 -16.79 -27.62
CA PRO A 601 -19.14 -17.82 -27.41
C PRO A 601 -19.04 -18.36 -25.97
N THR A 602 -18.38 -19.50 -25.79
CA THR A 602 -18.09 -20.07 -24.47
C THR A 602 -17.15 -19.18 -23.65
N VAL A 603 -17.11 -19.37 -22.33
CA VAL A 603 -16.39 -18.51 -21.38
C VAL A 603 -15.19 -19.21 -20.73
N ASP A 604 -14.27 -18.40 -20.21
CA ASP A 604 -12.99 -18.83 -19.61
C ASP A 604 -13.07 -19.27 -18.14
N ASP A 605 -14.26 -19.25 -17.53
CA ASP A 605 -14.40 -19.45 -16.07
C ASP A 605 -13.88 -20.83 -15.61
N VAL A 606 -13.89 -21.84 -16.49
CA VAL A 606 -13.42 -23.20 -16.18
C VAL A 606 -12.50 -23.72 -17.29
N ARG A 607 -11.20 -23.81 -16.99
CA ARG A 607 -10.18 -24.34 -17.91
C ARG A 607 -10.46 -25.79 -18.28
N GLY A 608 -10.54 -26.09 -19.58
CA GLY A 608 -10.76 -27.45 -20.08
C GLY A 608 -12.18 -27.97 -19.83
N ALA A 609 -13.17 -27.09 -19.64
CA ALA A 609 -14.57 -27.48 -19.48
C ALA A 609 -15.13 -28.12 -20.76
N ASP A 610 -15.97 -29.14 -20.59
CA ASP A 610 -16.68 -29.76 -21.71
C ASP A 610 -17.82 -28.86 -22.18
N PHE A 611 -18.02 -28.79 -23.50
CA PHE A 611 -19.16 -28.09 -24.10
C PHE A 611 -20.31 -29.07 -24.34
N THR A 612 -21.50 -28.73 -23.86
CA THR A 612 -22.72 -29.52 -24.09
C THR A 612 -23.78 -28.67 -24.76
N PHE A 613 -24.40 -29.22 -25.80
CA PHE A 613 -25.43 -28.56 -26.59
C PHE A 613 -26.52 -29.58 -26.97
N TRP A 614 -27.78 -29.18 -27.08
CA TRP A 614 -28.85 -30.09 -27.49
C TRP A 614 -29.88 -29.41 -28.37
N PHE A 615 -30.58 -30.22 -29.15
CA PHE A 615 -31.67 -29.84 -30.04
C PHE A 615 -32.61 -31.04 -30.22
N TRP A 616 -33.76 -30.84 -30.86
CA TRP A 616 -34.77 -31.86 -31.08
C TRP A 616 -34.77 -32.32 -32.52
N ILE A 617 -34.68 -33.63 -32.76
CA ILE A 617 -34.90 -34.22 -34.07
C ILE A 617 -36.39 -34.51 -34.22
N ILE A 618 -37.02 -33.96 -35.25
CA ILE A 618 -38.44 -34.11 -35.54
C ILE A 618 -38.68 -34.93 -36.81
N ARG A 619 -39.89 -35.47 -36.93
CA ARG A 619 -40.34 -36.20 -38.13
C ARG A 619 -40.15 -35.35 -39.40
N PRO A 620 -39.70 -35.96 -40.51
CA PRO A 620 -39.70 -35.26 -41.79
C PRO A 620 -41.15 -34.87 -42.17
N HIS A 621 -41.35 -33.63 -42.57
CA HIS A 621 -42.63 -33.19 -43.14
C HIS A 621 -42.83 -33.96 -44.47
N LEU A 622 -43.84 -34.83 -44.52
CA LEU A 622 -44.38 -35.30 -45.80
C LEU A 622 -45.03 -34.09 -46.47
N GLU A 623 -44.35 -33.48 -47.44
CA GLU A 623 -45.01 -32.56 -48.38
C GLU A 623 -46.18 -33.31 -49.02
N GLY A 624 -47.40 -32.96 -48.63
CA GLY A 624 -48.63 -33.54 -49.19
C GLY A 624 -49.75 -33.91 -48.21
N SER A 625 -49.58 -33.79 -46.89
CA SER A 625 -50.73 -33.94 -45.97
C SER A 625 -51.40 -32.60 -45.69
N PHE A 626 -52.64 -32.45 -46.18
CA PHE A 626 -53.54 -31.32 -45.92
C PHE A 626 -53.65 -31.00 -44.43
N ASP A 627 -53.31 -29.76 -44.05
CA ASP A 627 -53.46 -29.28 -42.67
C ASP A 627 -54.90 -28.79 -42.43
N ALA A 628 -55.67 -29.57 -41.67
CA ALA A 628 -57.06 -29.23 -41.31
C ALA A 628 -57.15 -28.22 -40.15
N SER A 629 -56.03 -27.76 -39.58
CA SER A 629 -56.00 -26.86 -38.42
C SER A 629 -56.08 -25.37 -38.78
N ILE A 630 -56.10 -25.01 -40.07
CA ILE A 630 -56.15 -23.62 -40.56
C ILE A 630 -57.59 -23.15 -40.86
N PHE A 631 -58.61 -24.01 -40.70
CA PHE A 631 -60.01 -23.57 -40.84
C PHE A 631 -60.52 -22.93 -39.54
N ASP A 632 -60.65 -21.60 -39.60
CA ASP A 632 -61.40 -20.78 -38.66
C ASP A 632 -62.86 -21.26 -38.61
N LYS A 633 -63.38 -21.55 -37.42
CA LYS A 633 -64.73 -22.12 -37.18
C LYS A 633 -65.89 -21.19 -37.56
N ASN A 634 -65.63 -20.09 -38.25
CA ASN A 634 -66.60 -19.04 -38.59
C ASN A 634 -66.88 -18.88 -40.09
N VAL A 635 -66.46 -19.81 -40.94
CA VAL A 635 -66.85 -19.80 -42.35
C VAL A 635 -67.56 -21.11 -42.68
N PHE A 636 -68.89 -21.03 -42.69
CA PHE A 636 -69.92 -21.90 -43.29
C PHE A 636 -71.02 -22.30 -42.28
N ASN A 637 -72.13 -21.56 -42.39
CA ASN A 637 -73.50 -22.01 -42.05
C ASN A 637 -73.88 -23.24 -42.87
#